data_AF-K6WZ78-F1
#
_entry.id   AF-K6WZ78-F1
#
_cell.length_a   1.000
_cell.length_b   1.000
_cell.length_c   1.000
_cell.angle_alpha   90.00
_cell.angle_beta   90.00
_cell.angle_gamma   90.00
#
_symmetry.space_group_name_H-M   'P 1'
#
loop_
_entity.id
_entity.type
_entity.pdbx_description
1 polymer ?
#
loop_
_entity_poly.entity_id
_entity_poly.type
_entity_poly.pdbx_seq_one_letter_code
_entity_poly.pdbx_strand_id
1 'polypeptide(L)' 'MGISDDAKNKAEELKGRGKEAAGGLTDNQDLKQEGQGDQASAHGKQKIADAADAVKGKVDDIKDKLTGKS' A
#
# COMPACT_ATOMS: atom_id res chain seq x y z
N MET A 1 0.39 -14.54 -25.21
CA MET A 1 1.06 -14.32 -23.91
C MET A 1 1.95 -15.52 -23.69
N GLY A 2 3.26 -15.33 -23.76
CA GLY A 2 4.24 -16.40 -23.94
C GLY A 2 4.84 -16.86 -22.63
N ILE A 3 5.33 -18.09 -22.60
CA ILE A 3 6.12 -18.72 -21.53
C ILE A 3 7.21 -17.83 -20.89
N SER A 4 7.68 -16.81 -21.62
CA SER A 4 8.62 -15.81 -21.12
C SER A 4 8.02 -14.88 -20.05
N ASP A 5 6.70 -14.65 -20.09
CA ASP A 5 5.95 -13.90 -19.08
C ASP A 5 5.79 -14.73 -17.80
N ASP A 6 5.41 -16.01 -17.93
CA ASP A 6 5.31 -16.94 -16.80
C ASP A 6 6.66 -17.20 -16.12
N ALA A 7 7.73 -17.34 -16.91
CA ALA A 7 9.08 -17.52 -16.40
C ALA A 7 9.61 -16.26 -15.71
N LYS A 8 9.30 -15.07 -16.24
CA LYS A 8 9.64 -13.80 -15.58
C LYS A 8 8.90 -13.64 -14.26
N ASN A 9 7.58 -13.89 -14.22
CA ASN A 9 6.80 -13.83 -12.99
C ASN A 9 7.34 -14.80 -11.92
N LYS A 10 7.61 -16.06 -12.30
CA LYS A 10 8.20 -17.04 -11.37
C LYS A 10 9.61 -16.66 -10.92
N ALA A 11 10.43 -16.09 -11.79
CA ALA A 11 11.77 -15.62 -11.45
C ALA A 11 11.73 -14.42 -10.50
N GLU A 12 10.80 -13.48 -10.70
CA GLU A 12 10.60 -12.36 -9.79
C GLU A 12 10.07 -12.82 -8.42
N GLU A 13 9.16 -13.80 -8.39
CA GLU A 13 8.66 -14.38 -7.15
C GLU A 13 9.77 -15.13 -6.38
N LEU A 14 10.59 -15.92 -7.07
CA LEU A 14 11.76 -16.60 -6.47
C LEU A 14 12.81 -15.61 -5.97
N LYS A 15 13.05 -14.53 -6.71
CA LYS A 15 13.98 -13.46 -6.31
C LYS A 15 13.46 -12.70 -5.09
N GLY A 16 12.14 -12.47 -5.01
CA GLY A 16 11.47 -11.89 -3.85
C GLY A 16 11.65 -12.76 -2.61
N ARG A 17 11.24 -14.03 -2.67
CA ARG A 17 11.40 -14.97 -1.55
C ARG A 17 12.86 -15.19 -1.16
N GLY A 18 13.77 -15.18 -2.14
CA GLY A 18 15.21 -15.26 -1.91
C GLY A 18 15.74 -14.05 -1.14
N LYS A 19 15.28 -12.84 -1.47
CA LYS A 19 15.62 -11.61 -0.72
C LYS A 19 15.02 -11.60 0.68
N GLU A 20 13.80 -12.08 0.87
CA GLU A 20 13.16 -12.18 2.19
C GLU A 20 13.88 -13.19 3.08
N ALA A 21 14.21 -14.37 2.55
CA ALA A 21 14.95 -15.40 3.27
C ALA A 21 16.38 -14.94 3.58
N ALA A 22 17.07 -14.33 2.62
CA ALA A 22 18.42 -13.78 2.82
C ALA A 22 18.43 -12.60 3.80
N GLY A 23 17.42 -11.73 3.75
CA GLY A 23 17.25 -10.61 4.69
C GLY A 23 16.95 -11.08 6.11
N GLY A 24 16.15 -12.15 6.25
CA GLY A 24 15.85 -12.77 7.54
C GLY A 24 17.03 -13.58 8.13
N LEU A 25 17.87 -14.18 7.29
CA LEU A 25 19.05 -14.95 7.72
C LEU A 25 20.28 -14.08 7.99
N THR A 26 20.45 -12.96 7.29
CA THR A 26 21.65 -12.13 7.39
C THR A 26 21.53 -10.98 8.40
N ASP A 27 20.40 -10.86 9.11
CA ASP A 27 20.09 -9.77 10.05
C ASP A 27 20.39 -8.37 9.46
N ASN A 28 20.06 -8.18 8.17
CA ASN A 28 20.21 -6.86 7.53
C ASN A 28 19.03 -5.99 7.96
N GLN A 29 19.23 -5.20 9.02
CA GLN A 29 18.22 -4.29 9.56
C GLN A 29 17.68 -3.33 8.48
N ASP A 30 18.44 -3.02 7.43
CA ASP A 30 18.00 -2.20 6.29
C ASP A 30 16.84 -2.81 5.48
N LEU A 31 16.85 -4.12 5.18
CA LEU A 31 15.75 -4.77 4.44
C LEU A 31 14.48 -4.92 5.27
N LYS A 32 14.63 -5.06 6.59
CA LYS A 32 13.51 -5.15 7.53
C LYS A 32 12.89 -3.76 7.80
N GLN A 33 13.70 -2.70 7.76
CA GLN A 33 13.23 -1.32 7.88
C GLN A 33 12.49 -0.83 6.63
N GLU A 34 12.94 -1.20 5.44
CA GLU A 34 12.24 -0.82 4.19
C GLU A 34 10.83 -1.44 4.14
N GLY A 35 10.69 -2.72 4.51
CA GLY A 35 9.38 -3.38 4.61
C GLY A 35 8.47 -2.83 5.72
N GLN A 36 9.02 -2.40 6.86
CA GLN A 36 8.25 -1.73 7.91
C GLN A 36 7.86 -0.30 7.55
N GLY A 37 8.73 0.43 6.85
CA GLY A 37 8.46 1.78 6.34
C GLY A 37 7.36 1.79 5.28
N ASP A 38 7.31 0.78 4.41
CA ASP A 38 6.26 0.63 3.41
C ASP A 38 4.91 0.27 4.05
N GLN A 39 4.89 -0.63 5.05
CA GLN A 39 3.67 -0.94 5.81
C GLN A 39 3.17 0.25 6.64
N ALA A 40 4.08 1.03 7.25
CA ALA A 40 3.72 2.24 7.99
C ALA A 40 3.18 3.33 7.06
N SER A 41 3.77 3.48 5.88
CA SER A 41 3.30 4.41 4.84
C SER A 41 1.96 4.00 4.27
N ALA A 42 1.73 2.70 4.03
CA ALA A 42 0.45 2.18 3.57
C ALA A 42 -0.66 2.39 4.62
N HIS A 43 -0.40 2.04 5.89
CA HIS A 43 -1.35 2.30 6.96
C HIS A 43 -1.60 3.79 7.21
N GLY A 44 -0.57 4.63 7.08
CA GLY A 44 -0.70 6.08 7.20
C GLY A 44 -1.53 6.69 6.06
N LYS A 45 -1.26 6.29 4.82
CA LYS A 45 -2.02 6.74 3.65
C LYS A 45 -3.48 6.30 3.71
N GLN A 46 -3.76 5.08 4.16
CA GLN A 46 -5.12 4.58 4.28
C GLN A 46 -5.90 5.35 5.37
N LYS A 47 -5.30 5.61 6.54
CA LYS A 47 -5.92 6.43 7.58
C LYS A 47 -6.15 7.88 7.17
N ILE A 48 -5.22 8.47 6.41
CA ILE A 48 -5.36 9.82 5.86
C ILE A 48 -6.46 9.86 4.81
N ALA A 49 -6.55 8.84 3.94
CA ALA A 49 -7.60 8.73 2.95
C ALA A 49 -8.97 8.57 3.62
N ASP A 50 -9.13 7.65 4.58
CA ASP A 50 -10.37 7.48 5.35
C ASP A 50 -10.78 8.78 6.07
N ALA A 51 -9.84 9.50 6.68
CA ALA A 51 -10.12 10.78 7.33
C ALA A 51 -10.53 11.86 6.34
N ALA A 52 -9.87 11.93 5.17
CA ALA A 52 -10.21 12.87 4.11
C ALA A 52 -11.59 12.56 3.51
N ASP A 53 -11.93 11.30 3.31
CA ASP A 53 -13.23 10.86 2.78
C ASP A 53 -14.36 11.17 3.76
N ALA A 54 -14.17 10.88 5.06
CA ALA A 54 -15.12 11.22 6.11
C ALA A 54 -15.35 12.73 6.25
N VAL A 55 -14.29 13.54 6.08
CA VAL A 55 -14.40 15.01 6.07
C VAL A 55 -15.15 15.48 4.81
N LYS A 56 -14.81 14.92 3.64
CA LYS A 56 -15.43 15.31 2.38
C LYS A 56 -16.92 14.97 2.34
N GLY A 57 -17.31 13.77 2.80
CA GLY A 57 -18.72 13.38 2.94
C GLY A 57 -19.50 14.34 3.83
N LYS A 58 -18.97 14.70 5.00
CA LYS A 58 -19.61 15.68 5.90
C LYS A 58 -19.71 17.07 5.28
N VAL A 59 -18.68 17.49 4.54
CA VAL A 59 -18.68 18.79 3.86
C VAL A 59 -19.71 18.80 2.73
N ASP A 60 -19.85 17.71 1.96
CA ASP A 60 -20.87 17.56 0.94
C ASP A 60 -22.28 17.53 1.56
N ASP A 61 -22.52 16.79 2.65
CA ASP A 61 -23.80 16.80 3.38
C ASP A 61 -24.19 18.20 3.88
N ILE A 62 -23.24 18.93 4.43
CA ILE A 62 -23.44 20.32 4.89
C ILE A 62 -23.71 21.24 3.71
N LYS A 63 -22.96 21.06 2.62
CA LYS A 63 -23.13 21.86 1.40
C LYS A 63 -24.48 21.59 0.76
N ASP A 64 -24.93 20.35 0.68
CA ASP A 64 -26.22 19.96 0.10
C ASP A 64 -27.40 20.52 0.91
N LYS A 65 -27.30 20.46 2.25
CA LYS A 65 -28.27 21.12 3.15
C LYS A 65 -28.26 22.65 3.05
N LEU A 66 -27.13 23.26 2.77
CA LEU A 66 -26.99 24.72 2.63
C LEU A 66 -27.36 25.22 1.23
N THR A 67 -27.10 24.43 0.17
CA THR A 67 -27.46 24.79 -1.21
C THR A 67 -28.92 24.44 -1.53
N GLY A 68 -29.61 23.71 -0.65
CA GLY A 68 -31.06 23.54 -0.69
C GLY A 68 -31.55 22.68 -1.85
N LYS A 69 -30.76 21.67 -2.28
CA LYS A 69 -31.16 20.76 -3.36
C LYS A 69 -31.93 19.57 -2.78
N SER A 70 -33.17 19.82 -2.35
CA SER A 70 -34.20 18.79 -2.21
C SER A 70 -34.74 18.35 -3.57
#